data_AF-A0A8T7K050-F1
#
_entry.id   AF-A0A8T7K050-F1
#
_cell.length_a   1.000
_cell.length_b   1.000
_cell.length_c   1.000
_cell.angle_alpha   90.00
_cell.angle_beta   90.00
_cell.angle_gamma   90.00
#
_symmetry.space_group_name_H-M   'P 1'
#
loop_
_entity.id
_entity.type
_entity.pdbx_description
1 polymer ?
#
loop_
_entity_poly.entity_id
_entity_poly.type
_entity_poly.pdbx_seq_one_letter_code
_entity_poly.pdbx_strand_id
1 'polypeptide(L)'
;MPVIYVSGDPLLTGAQALAFGCNAAGKTETGTLAIQLLTRYPAAFAVFSKLVRKNEVKAGGYWLWRESRPQLVFMVVRETAAGATRLRYVEAAMMTLARDYRLDLLKSLAIAPLIDNAEWSAMRPLIEHWFGKAQLPVVVYERYLQGVRAEEQLIV
;
A
#
# COMPACT_ATOMS: atom_id res chain seq x y z
N MET A 1 -11.72 11.63 -8.64
CA MET A 1 -11.15 12.64 -7.71
C MET A 1 -9.64 12.56 -7.84
N PRO A 2 -8.87 13.64 -7.61
CA PRO A 2 -7.45 13.62 -7.99
C PRO A 2 -6.69 12.59 -7.15
N VAL A 3 -5.96 11.72 -7.85
CA VAL A 3 -4.78 11.08 -7.29
C VAL A 3 -3.74 12.19 -7.11
N ILE A 4 -3.15 12.30 -5.94
CA ILE A 4 -2.06 13.25 -5.71
C ILE A 4 -0.76 12.52 -5.43
N TYR A 5 0.33 13.10 -5.89
CA TYR A 5 1.67 12.55 -5.73
C TYR A 5 2.47 13.45 -4.80
N VAL A 6 3.04 12.87 -3.75
CA VAL A 6 3.73 13.60 -2.68
C VAL A 6 5.06 12.94 -2.32
N SER A 7 5.89 13.67 -1.57
CA SER A 7 7.09 13.14 -0.91
C SER A 7 6.94 13.34 0.60
N GLY A 8 7.31 12.34 1.39
CA GLY A 8 7.13 12.38 2.85
C GLY A 8 7.17 10.99 3.49
N ASP A 9 6.76 10.90 4.74
CA ASP A 9 6.61 9.67 5.49
C ASP A 9 5.16 9.17 5.43
N PRO A 10 4.88 8.04 4.74
CA PRO A 10 3.55 7.45 4.69
C PRO A 10 2.98 7.07 6.07
N LEU A 11 3.83 6.87 7.10
CA LEU A 11 3.38 6.57 8.46
C LEU A 11 2.75 7.78 9.16
N LEU A 12 2.90 8.99 8.58
CA LEU A 12 2.33 10.24 9.06
C LEU A 12 1.07 10.65 8.27
N THR A 13 0.56 9.76 7.39
CA THR A 13 -0.58 10.07 6.55
C THR A 13 -1.84 10.45 7.32
N GLY A 14 -2.60 11.39 6.76
CA GLY A 14 -3.96 11.69 7.17
C GLY A 14 -5.02 10.78 6.55
N ALA A 15 -4.64 9.92 5.59
CA ALA A 15 -5.58 8.99 4.95
C ALA A 15 -6.09 7.93 5.94
N GLN A 16 -7.30 7.42 5.71
CA GLN A 16 -7.90 6.38 6.55
C GLN A 16 -7.09 5.09 6.52
N ALA A 17 -6.57 4.73 5.35
CA ALA A 17 -5.80 3.52 5.14
C ALA A 17 -4.45 3.80 4.47
N LEU A 18 -3.45 3.00 4.82
CA LEU A 18 -2.10 3.02 4.26
C LEU A 18 -1.82 1.67 3.58
N ALA A 19 -1.67 1.70 2.26
CA ALA A 19 -1.25 0.57 1.44
C ALA A 19 0.27 0.52 1.26
N PHE A 20 0.84 -0.67 1.33
CA PHE A 20 2.26 -0.92 1.12
C PHE A 20 2.49 -2.32 0.55
N GLY A 21 3.64 -2.50 -0.10
CA GLY A 21 4.03 -3.76 -0.71
C GLY A 21 4.53 -4.79 0.30
N CYS A 22 4.17 -6.05 0.08
CA CYS A 22 4.58 -7.23 0.84
C CYS A 22 4.83 -8.42 -0.10
N ASN A 23 5.46 -9.47 0.43
CA ASN A 23 5.75 -10.70 -0.31
C ASN A 23 4.78 -11.86 0.01
N ALA A 24 4.60 -12.73 -0.98
CA ALA A 24 3.80 -13.94 -0.92
C ALA A 24 4.43 -15.06 -0.07
N ALA A 25 5.65 -14.89 0.45
CA ALA A 25 6.26 -15.83 1.39
C ALA A 25 5.93 -15.50 2.87
N GLY A 26 5.24 -14.39 3.14
CA GLY A 26 4.90 -13.95 4.50
C GLY A 26 6.15 -13.71 5.35
N LYS A 27 7.25 -13.28 4.71
CA LYS A 27 8.52 -12.96 5.37
C LYS A 27 8.64 -11.47 5.60
N THR A 28 9.43 -11.07 6.59
CA THR A 28 9.74 -9.66 6.86
C THR A 28 10.52 -9.06 5.69
N GLU A 29 10.09 -7.89 5.23
CA GLU A 29 10.81 -7.08 4.24
C GLU A 29 11.99 -6.35 4.88
N THR A 30 13.04 -6.04 4.12
CA THR A 30 14.29 -5.45 4.64
C THR A 30 14.35 -3.92 4.55
N GLY A 31 13.39 -3.27 3.91
CA GLY A 31 13.39 -1.82 3.73
C GLY A 31 13.07 -1.05 5.02
N THR A 32 13.64 0.15 5.18
CA THR A 32 13.46 1.01 6.36
C THR A 32 11.99 1.22 6.72
N LEU A 33 11.15 1.56 5.73
CA LEU A 33 9.71 1.74 5.94
C LEU A 33 9.04 0.45 6.45
N ALA A 34 9.42 -0.70 5.91
CA ALA A 34 8.82 -1.97 6.32
C ALA A 34 9.22 -2.39 7.73
N ILE A 35 10.48 -2.11 8.12
CA ILE A 35 10.94 -2.29 9.50
C ILE A 35 10.11 -1.40 10.44
N GLN A 36 9.90 -0.12 10.10
CA GLN A 36 9.08 0.79 10.90
C GLN A 36 7.63 0.32 11.02
N LEU A 37 7.03 -0.13 9.91
CA LEU A 37 5.68 -0.71 9.91
C LEU A 37 5.58 -1.94 10.82
N LEU A 38 6.55 -2.86 10.73
CA LEU A 38 6.59 -4.06 11.58
C LEU A 38 6.75 -3.70 13.06
N THR A 39 7.65 -2.77 13.38
CA THR A 39 7.86 -2.30 14.76
C THR A 39 6.61 -1.66 15.34
N ARG A 40 5.87 -0.86 14.55
CA ARG A 40 4.67 -0.16 15.00
C ARG A 40 3.42 -1.05 15.05
N TYR A 41 3.32 -2.05 14.18
CA TYR A 41 2.12 -2.89 14.01
C TYR A 41 2.42 -4.40 14.01
N PRO A 42 3.13 -4.93 15.03
CA PRO A 42 3.60 -6.33 15.00
C PRO A 42 2.46 -7.36 14.93
N ALA A 43 1.32 -7.07 15.57
CA ALA A 43 0.14 -7.93 15.54
C ALA A 43 -0.43 -8.11 14.12
N ALA A 44 -0.52 -7.03 13.34
CA ALA A 44 -1.00 -7.07 11.96
C ALA A 44 -0.10 -7.94 11.08
N PHE A 45 1.22 -7.79 11.20
CA PHE A 45 2.20 -8.59 10.46
C PHE A 45 2.17 -10.08 10.85
N ALA A 46 1.97 -10.38 12.14
CA ALA A 46 1.84 -11.75 12.61
C ALA A 46 0.60 -12.43 12.00
N VAL A 47 -0.54 -11.74 11.98
CA VAL A 47 -1.79 -12.25 11.37
C VAL A 47 -1.63 -12.39 9.86
N PHE A 48 -1.12 -11.37 9.17
CA PHE A 48 -0.84 -11.42 7.74
C PHE A 48 0.02 -12.63 7.37
N SER A 49 1.12 -12.84 8.10
CA SER A 49 2.02 -13.98 7.87
C SER A 49 1.31 -15.33 8.01
N LYS A 50 0.36 -15.45 8.95
CA LYS A 50 -0.47 -16.66 9.11
C LYS A 50 -1.42 -16.85 7.94
N LEU A 51 -2.06 -15.78 7.44
CA LEU A 51 -2.97 -15.84 6.30
C LEU A 51 -2.25 -16.27 5.01
N VAL A 52 -1.05 -15.73 4.77
CA VAL A 52 -0.22 -16.12 3.63
C VAL A 52 0.20 -17.59 3.70
N ARG A 53 0.62 -18.08 4.88
CA ARG A 53 0.96 -19.52 5.07
C ARG A 53 -0.22 -20.46 4.84
N LYS A 54 -1.45 -19.97 5.09
CA LYS A 54 -2.69 -20.70 4.80
C LYS A 54 -3.18 -20.53 3.35
N ASN A 55 -2.46 -19.78 2.52
CA ASN A 55 -2.81 -19.49 1.14
C ASN A 55 -4.14 -18.71 0.99
N GLU A 56 -4.54 -17.99 2.04
CA GLU A 56 -5.76 -17.16 2.08
C GLU A 56 -5.53 -15.79 1.42
N VAL A 57 -4.28 -15.32 1.39
CA VAL A 57 -3.85 -14.11 0.67
C VAL A 57 -2.73 -14.50 -0.28
N LYS A 58 -2.87 -14.13 -1.56
CA LYS A 58 -1.98 -14.57 -2.66
C LYS A 58 -1.35 -13.38 -3.37
N ALA A 59 -0.30 -13.65 -4.14
CA ALA A 59 0.32 -12.67 -5.03
C ALA A 59 -0.73 -12.01 -5.95
N GLY A 60 -0.67 -10.69 -6.08
CA GLY A 60 -1.66 -9.87 -6.78
C GLY A 60 -2.93 -9.55 -5.98
N GLY A 61 -3.07 -10.10 -4.76
CA GLY A 61 -4.13 -9.74 -3.83
C GLY A 61 -3.72 -8.67 -2.83
N TYR A 62 -4.68 -8.25 -2.00
CA TYR A 62 -4.42 -7.45 -0.81
C TYR A 62 -5.14 -8.00 0.41
N TRP A 63 -4.73 -7.55 1.59
CA TRP A 63 -5.44 -7.80 2.84
C TRP A 63 -5.51 -6.54 3.70
N LEU A 64 -6.68 -6.28 4.29
CA LEU A 64 -6.96 -5.07 5.07
C LEU A 64 -7.02 -5.39 6.57
N TRP A 65 -6.12 -4.78 7.34
CA TRP A 65 -6.15 -4.77 8.80
C TRP A 65 -6.79 -3.48 9.32
N ARG A 66 -7.90 -3.61 10.04
CA ARG A 66 -8.73 -2.47 10.46
C ARG A 66 -8.43 -1.98 11.89
N GLU A 67 -7.70 -2.76 12.68
CA GLU A 67 -7.43 -2.49 14.10
C GLU A 67 -6.21 -1.59 14.30
N SER A 68 -6.12 -0.52 13.51
CA SER A 68 -5.07 0.50 13.61
C SER A 68 -5.50 1.81 12.98
N ARG A 69 -4.76 2.88 13.29
CA ARG A 69 -4.87 4.17 12.59
C ARG A 69 -3.48 4.58 12.09
N PRO A 70 -3.27 4.74 10.77
CA PRO A 70 -4.19 4.35 9.68
C PRO A 70 -4.48 2.84 9.68
N GLN A 71 -5.56 2.43 9.01
CA GLN A 71 -5.79 1.02 8.66
C GLN A 71 -4.69 0.55 7.71
N LEU A 72 -4.31 -0.72 7.72
CA LEU A 72 -3.18 -1.21 6.91
C LEU A 72 -3.67 -2.07 5.75
N VAL A 73 -3.22 -1.77 4.54
CA VAL A 73 -3.51 -2.54 3.33
C VAL A 73 -2.22 -3.22 2.86
N PHE A 74 -2.11 -4.51 3.13
CA PHE A 74 -0.98 -5.35 2.73
C PHE A 74 -1.17 -5.78 1.27
N MET A 75 -0.48 -5.15 0.33
CA MET A 75 -0.53 -5.52 -1.09
C MET A 75 0.55 -6.57 -1.40
N VAL A 76 0.17 -7.76 -1.86
CA VAL A 76 1.12 -8.84 -2.12
C VAL A 76 1.70 -8.71 -3.53
N VAL A 77 2.77 -7.93 -3.65
CA VAL A 77 3.33 -7.50 -4.95
C VAL A 77 4.68 -8.14 -5.27
N ARG A 78 5.20 -8.99 -4.37
CA ARG A 78 6.45 -9.73 -4.52
C ARG A 78 6.24 -11.21 -4.23
N GLU A 79 7.09 -12.07 -4.78
CA GLU A 79 7.09 -13.50 -4.41
C GLU A 79 7.80 -13.72 -3.07
N THR A 80 8.95 -13.08 -2.89
CA THR A 80 9.84 -13.21 -1.74
C THR A 80 10.29 -11.83 -1.27
N ALA A 81 10.78 -11.72 -0.02
CA ALA A 81 11.24 -10.45 0.54
C ALA A 81 12.42 -9.81 -0.23
N ALA A 82 13.32 -10.63 -0.76
CA ALA A 82 14.43 -10.17 -1.61
C ALA A 82 14.04 -10.04 -3.10
N GLY A 83 12.81 -10.37 -3.46
CA GLY A 83 12.33 -10.35 -4.84
C GLY A 83 11.94 -8.95 -5.31
N ALA A 84 12.03 -8.70 -6.61
CA ALA A 84 11.53 -7.47 -7.22
C ALA A 84 10.00 -7.36 -7.14
N THR A 85 9.51 -6.13 -6.98
CA THR A 85 8.08 -5.82 -7.17
C THR A 85 7.66 -6.20 -8.59
N ARG A 86 6.58 -6.95 -8.73
CA ARG A 86 6.07 -7.38 -10.04
C ARG A 86 4.90 -6.49 -10.44
N LEU A 87 5.03 -5.74 -11.54
CA LEU A 87 4.03 -4.79 -11.99
C LEU A 87 2.63 -5.42 -12.14
N ARG A 88 2.55 -6.63 -12.71
CA ARG A 88 1.28 -7.38 -12.83
C ARG A 88 0.58 -7.65 -11.49
N TYR A 89 1.32 -7.81 -10.40
CA TYR A 89 0.74 -8.01 -9.07
C TYR A 89 0.31 -6.69 -8.45
N VAL A 90 1.06 -5.62 -8.68
CA VAL A 90 0.65 -4.28 -8.28
C VAL A 90 -0.66 -3.91 -8.97
N GLU A 91 -0.74 -4.11 -10.29
CA GLU A 91 -1.93 -3.83 -11.08
C GLU A 91 -3.14 -4.65 -10.60
N ALA A 92 -2.97 -5.97 -10.41
CA ALA A 92 -4.05 -6.83 -9.91
C ALA A 92 -4.57 -6.38 -8.53
N ALA A 93 -3.66 -6.00 -7.62
CA ALA A 93 -4.03 -5.53 -6.30
C ALA A 93 -4.73 -4.17 -6.35
N MET A 94 -4.24 -3.23 -7.16
CA MET A 94 -4.86 -1.92 -7.38
C MET A 94 -6.24 -2.03 -8.01
N MET A 95 -6.39 -2.85 -9.05
CA MET A 95 -7.68 -3.14 -9.69
C MET A 95 -8.69 -3.65 -8.66
N THR A 96 -8.30 -4.63 -7.85
CA THR A 96 -9.18 -5.24 -6.82
C THR A 96 -9.54 -4.20 -5.76
N LEU A 97 -8.57 -3.42 -5.28
CA LEU A 97 -8.80 -2.37 -4.29
C LEU A 97 -9.71 -1.25 -4.81
N ALA A 98 -9.49 -0.79 -6.05
CA ALA A 98 -10.32 0.22 -6.69
C ALA A 98 -11.76 -0.27 -6.97
N ARG A 99 -11.95 -1.57 -7.16
CA ARG A 99 -13.28 -2.19 -7.25
C ARG A 99 -13.97 -2.29 -5.90
N ASP A 100 -13.23 -2.71 -4.87
CA ASP A 100 -13.81 -3.18 -3.59
C ASP A 100 -13.79 -2.12 -2.48
N TYR A 101 -13.17 -0.94 -2.69
CA TYR A 101 -13.01 0.09 -1.64
C TYR A 101 -14.32 0.48 -0.92
N ARG A 102 -15.46 0.46 -1.62
CA ARG A 102 -16.78 0.74 -1.02
C ARG A 102 -17.25 -0.39 -0.12
N LEU A 103 -17.04 -1.65 -0.52
CA LEU A 103 -17.33 -2.82 0.31
C LEU A 103 -16.41 -2.81 1.54
N ASP A 104 -15.16 -2.39 1.34
CA ASP A 104 -14.20 -2.23 2.41
C ASP A 104 -14.41 -0.97 3.27
N LEU A 105 -15.37 -0.12 2.95
CA LEU A 105 -15.67 1.13 3.68
C LEU A 105 -14.44 2.06 3.79
N LEU A 106 -13.60 2.07 2.76
CA LEU A 106 -12.48 2.98 2.63
C LEU A 106 -12.96 4.33 2.09
N LYS A 107 -12.59 5.40 2.77
CA LYS A 107 -12.92 6.80 2.45
C LYS A 107 -11.72 7.59 1.95
N SER A 108 -10.50 7.13 2.23
CA SER A 108 -9.26 7.68 1.67
C SER A 108 -8.13 6.64 1.79
N LEU A 109 -7.19 6.70 0.85
CA LEU A 109 -6.10 5.75 0.74
C LEU A 109 -4.76 6.46 0.51
N ALA A 110 -3.77 6.15 1.32
CA ALA A 110 -2.37 6.44 1.05
C ALA A 110 -1.70 5.20 0.47
N ILE A 111 -0.85 5.35 -0.54
CA ILE A 111 -0.03 4.28 -1.12
C ILE A 111 1.43 4.65 -0.89
N ALA A 112 2.12 3.88 -0.05
CA ALA A 112 3.56 4.01 0.16
C ALA A 112 4.34 3.65 -1.11
N PRO A 113 5.63 4.05 -1.22
CA PRO A 113 6.44 3.68 -2.38
C PRO A 113 6.51 2.16 -2.55
N LEU A 114 6.14 1.66 -3.73
CA LEU A 114 6.15 0.22 -4.05
C LEU A 114 7.40 -0.21 -4.83
N ILE A 115 8.06 0.75 -5.47
CA ILE A 115 9.20 0.62 -6.39
C ILE A 115 10.14 1.80 -6.18
N ASP A 116 11.39 1.67 -6.65
CA ASP A 116 12.35 2.77 -6.67
C ASP A 116 11.99 3.80 -7.74
N ASN A 117 12.51 5.02 -7.58
CA ASN A 117 12.06 6.19 -8.34
C ASN A 117 12.11 6.06 -9.87
N ALA A 118 13.03 5.25 -10.41
CA ALA A 118 13.23 5.10 -11.84
C ALA A 118 12.06 4.39 -12.55
N GLU A 119 11.21 3.66 -11.82
CA GLU A 119 10.14 2.81 -12.38
C GLU A 119 8.74 3.45 -12.29
N TRP A 120 8.62 4.66 -11.71
CA TRP A 120 7.31 5.35 -11.57
C TRP A 120 6.63 5.66 -12.89
N SER A 121 7.38 5.78 -13.99
CA SER A 121 6.83 6.01 -15.34
C SER A 121 5.86 4.91 -15.77
N ALA A 122 6.10 3.66 -15.35
CA ALA A 122 5.20 2.53 -15.63
C ALA A 122 4.04 2.44 -14.64
N MET A 123 4.22 2.93 -13.41
CA MET A 123 3.23 2.81 -12.33
C MET A 123 2.16 3.90 -12.38
N ARG A 124 2.55 5.14 -12.69
CA ARG A 124 1.63 6.29 -12.74
C ARG A 124 0.42 6.05 -13.65
N PRO A 125 0.57 5.57 -14.90
CA PRO A 125 -0.57 5.29 -15.77
C PRO A 125 -1.54 4.26 -15.18
N LEU A 126 -1.04 3.25 -14.46
CA LEU A 126 -1.88 2.23 -13.82
C LEU A 126 -2.68 2.81 -12.65
N ILE A 127 -2.04 3.62 -11.82
CA ILE A 127 -2.71 4.29 -10.70
C ILE A 127 -3.82 5.21 -11.23
N GLU A 128 -3.52 6.03 -12.23
CA GLU A 128 -4.51 6.93 -12.84
C GLU A 128 -5.65 6.15 -13.50
N HIS A 129 -5.34 5.02 -14.15
CA HIS A 129 -6.35 4.17 -14.77
C HIS A 129 -7.35 3.62 -13.73
N TRP A 130 -6.86 3.06 -12.62
CA TRP A 130 -7.70 2.40 -11.63
C TRP A 130 -8.34 3.39 -10.63
N PHE A 131 -7.61 4.40 -10.18
CA PHE A 131 -8.07 5.32 -9.14
C PHE A 131 -8.53 6.68 -9.65
N GLY A 132 -8.10 7.15 -10.83
CA GLY A 132 -8.47 8.47 -11.34
C GLY A 132 -9.99 8.67 -11.51
N LYS A 133 -10.70 7.58 -11.81
CA LYS A 133 -12.18 7.56 -11.91
C LYS A 133 -12.88 7.13 -10.61
N ALA A 134 -12.14 6.65 -9.61
CA ALA A 134 -12.71 6.28 -8.33
C ALA A 134 -13.16 7.54 -7.55
N GLN A 135 -14.21 7.38 -6.74
CA GLN A 135 -14.61 8.40 -5.76
C GLN A 135 -13.88 8.18 -4.43
N LEU A 136 -12.62 7.77 -4.51
CA LEU A 136 -11.72 7.55 -3.39
C LEU A 136 -10.57 8.55 -3.53
N PRO A 137 -10.38 9.47 -2.57
CA PRO A 137 -9.15 10.25 -2.47
C PRO A 137 -7.94 9.32 -2.30
N VAL A 138 -6.96 9.44 -3.20
CA VAL A 138 -5.74 8.63 -3.18
C VAL A 138 -4.51 9.53 -3.13
N VAL A 139 -3.66 9.28 -2.15
CA VAL A 139 -2.35 9.92 -1.96
C VAL A 139 -1.28 8.90 -2.28
N VAL A 140 -0.38 9.21 -3.21
CA VAL A 140 0.72 8.34 -3.59
C VAL A 140 2.03 8.97 -3.14
N TYR A 141 2.79 8.27 -2.32
CA TYR A 141 4.12 8.70 -1.92
C TYR A 141 5.13 8.17 -2.92
N GLU A 142 5.70 9.07 -3.71
CA GLU A 142 6.73 8.70 -4.68
C GLU A 142 8.08 8.49 -4.02
N ARG A 143 8.35 9.30 -2.99
CA ARG A 143 9.60 9.26 -2.23
C ARG A 143 9.31 9.17 -0.74
N TYR A 144 9.88 8.16 -0.12
CA TYR A 144 9.91 8.02 1.33
C TYR A 144 10.92 8.99 1.94
N LEU A 145 10.46 9.86 2.85
CA LEU A 145 11.27 10.77 3.65
C LEU A 145 10.89 10.57 5.13
N GLN A 146 11.69 9.78 5.86
CA GLN A 146 11.40 9.40 7.23
C GLN A 146 11.16 10.62 8.13
N GLY A 147 10.06 10.63 8.87
CA GLY A 147 9.68 11.69 9.81
C GLY A 147 9.18 13.00 9.18
N VAL A 148 9.13 13.10 7.84
CA VAL A 148 8.67 14.31 7.15
C VAL A 148 7.19 14.19 6.79
N ARG A 149 6.34 15.10 7.28
CA ARG A 149 4.92 15.11 6.91
C ARG A 149 4.74 15.59 5.47
N ALA A 150 3.94 14.86 4.68
CA ALA A 150 3.61 15.25 3.32
C ALA A 150 2.45 16.27 3.27
N GLU A 151 2.40 17.06 2.20
CA GLU A 151 1.31 17.98 1.90
C GLU A 151 0.16 17.23 1.20
N GLU A 152 -0.64 16.51 1.99
CA GLU A 152 -1.60 15.54 1.43
C GLU A 152 -2.90 16.14 0.90
N GLN A 153 -3.13 17.46 0.99
CA GLN A 153 -4.32 18.16 0.47
C GLN A 153 -5.67 17.43 0.68
N LEU A 154 -5.76 16.55 1.69
CA LEU A 154 -6.94 15.74 1.96
C LEU A 154 -8.00 16.65 2.57
N ILE A 155 -9.14 16.77 1.90
CA ILE A 155 -10.33 17.40 2.48
C ILE A 155 -10.94 16.36 3.41
N VAL A 156 -10.77 16.57 4.72
CA VAL A 156 -11.29 15.71 5.80
C VAL A 156 -12.75 16.04 6.08
#